data_AF-A0A9D3YG42-F1
#
_entry.id   AF-A0A9D3YG42-F1
#
_cell.length_a   1.000
_cell.length_b   1.000
_cell.length_c   1.000
_cell.angle_alpha   90.00
_cell.angle_beta   90.00
_cell.angle_gamma   90.00
#
_symmetry.space_group_name_H-M   'P 1'
#
loop_
_entity.id
_entity.type
_entity.pdbx_description
1 polymer ?
#
loop_
_entity_poly.entity_id
_entity_poly.type
_entity_poly.pdbx_seq_one_letter_code
_entity_poly.pdbx_strand_id
1 'polypeptide(L)' 'MKNVVVKGVYIVGMHHWGRRELKNDVIHYCGHENDNPYDKNAVLSDAEMRNKVGFLQREDAARLKMCIDI' A
#
# COMPACT_ATOMS: atom_id res chain seq x y z
N MET A 1 -0.16 -23.71 1.93
CA MET A 1 0.22 -22.27 2.02
C MET A 1 -0.05 -21.79 3.44
N LYS A 2 0.88 -21.04 4.05
CA LYS A 2 0.68 -20.43 5.37
C LYS A 2 0.22 -18.99 5.18
N ASN A 3 -0.86 -18.60 5.86
CA ASN A 3 -1.28 -17.21 5.87
C ASN A 3 -0.43 -16.44 6.87
N VAL A 4 0.17 -15.33 6.43
CA VAL A 4 0.95 -14.42 7.28
C VAL A 4 0.14 -13.15 7.48
N VAL A 5 0.03 -12.70 8.73
CA VAL A 5 -0.64 -11.44 9.07
C VAL A 5 0.43 -10.44 9.49
N VAL A 6 0.51 -9.31 8.77
CA VAL A 6 1.36 -8.18 9.11
C VAL A 6 0.50 -7.12 9.79
N LYS A 7 0.92 -6.64 10.96
CA LYS A 7 0.21 -5.63 11.76
C LYS A 7 1.06 -4.37 11.89
N GLY A 8 0.40 -3.23 12.07
CA GLY A 8 1.09 -1.95 12.30
C GLY A 8 1.70 -1.36 11.04
N VAL A 9 1.01 -1.48 9.91
CA VAL A 9 1.44 -0.92 8.63
C VAL A 9 0.81 0.46 8.45
N TYR A 10 1.59 1.43 8.02
CA TYR A 10 1.14 2.82 7.84
C TYR A 10 0.99 3.20 6.37
N ILE A 11 -0.08 3.97 6.11
CA ILE A 11 -0.39 4.54 4.80
C ILE A 11 -0.21 6.05 4.86
N VAL A 12 0.55 6.59 3.92
CA VAL A 12 0.96 7.99 3.87
C VAL A 12 0.61 8.61 2.51
N GLY A 13 0.68 9.95 2.44
CA GLY A 13 0.44 10.68 1.18
C GLY A 13 -1.02 10.72 0.72
N MET A 14 -1.97 10.25 1.53
CA MET A 14 -3.38 10.13 1.12
C MET A 14 -4.02 11.46 0.69
N HIS A 15 -3.52 12.57 1.23
CA HIS A 15 -3.99 13.92 0.89
C HIS A 15 -3.86 14.29 -0.60
N HIS A 16 -3.00 13.61 -1.36
CA HIS A 16 -2.87 13.83 -2.81
C HIS A 16 -4.08 13.30 -3.61
N TRP A 17 -4.89 12.39 -3.05
CA TRP A 17 -6.05 11.76 -3.72
C TRP A 17 -7.38 12.02 -3.00
N GLY A 18 -7.43 13.06 -2.16
CA GLY A 18 -8.67 13.57 -1.57
C GLY A 18 -9.17 12.83 -0.32
N ARG A 19 -8.75 11.59 -0.06
CA ARG A 19 -9.08 10.89 1.20
C ARG A 19 -8.03 11.21 2.26
N ARG A 20 -8.47 11.46 3.50
CA ARG A 20 -7.58 11.66 4.66
C ARG A 20 -7.54 10.47 5.61
N GLU A 21 -8.43 9.51 5.40
CA GLU A 21 -8.59 8.32 6.24
C GLU A 21 -9.03 7.12 5.41
N LEU A 22 -8.68 5.93 5.89
CA LEU A 22 -9.18 4.66 5.37
C LEU A 22 -10.45 4.29 6.12
N LYS A 23 -11.37 3.62 5.44
CA LYS A 23 -12.54 3.04 6.10
C LYS A 23 -12.11 1.74 6.76
N ASN A 24 -12.50 1.57 8.03
CA ASN A 24 -12.35 0.29 8.70
C ASN A 24 -13.16 -0.80 7.96
N ASP A 25 -12.70 -2.04 8.08
CA ASP A 25 -13.33 -3.23 7.49
C ASP A 25 -13.46 -3.23 5.95
N VAL A 26 -12.69 -2.37 5.26
CA VAL A 26 -12.60 -2.36 3.80
C VAL A 26 -11.29 -3.02 3.37
N ILE A 27 -11.39 -3.96 2.44
CA ILE A 27 -10.22 -4.57 1.81
C ILE A 27 -9.63 -3.57 0.82
N HIS A 28 -8.34 -3.32 1.00
CA HIS A 28 -7.53 -2.53 0.07
C HIS A 28 -6.50 -3.42 -0.59
N TYR A 29 -6.16 -3.10 -1.83
CA TYR A 29 -5.18 -3.84 -2.59
C TYR A 29 -3.87 -3.08 -2.63
N CYS A 30 -2.76 -3.80 -2.53
CA CYS A 30 -1.42 -3.23 -2.58
C CYS A 30 -0.69 -3.75 -3.82
N GLY A 31 0.04 -2.88 -4.51
CA GLY A 31 0.80 -3.23 -5.71
C GLY A 31 2.03 -2.35 -5.89
N HIS A 32 2.95 -2.77 -6.76
CA HIS A 32 4.16 -2.00 -7.06
C HIS A 32 3.90 -0.92 -8.12
N GLU A 33 4.44 0.27 -7.90
CA GLU A 33 4.52 1.32 -8.91
C GLU A 33 5.96 1.51 -9.36
N ASN A 34 6.38 0.70 -10.33
CA ASN A 34 7.77 0.66 -10.80
C ASN A 34 8.24 1.94 -11.49
N ASP A 35 7.29 2.75 -11.98
CA ASP A 35 7.53 3.98 -12.72
C ASP A 35 7.54 5.22 -11.81
N ASN A 36 7.37 5.07 -10.49
CA ASN A 36 7.46 6.19 -9.57
C ASN A 36 8.93 6.68 -9.49
N PRO A 37 9.22 7.94 -9.85
CA PRO A 37 10.58 8.46 -9.90
C PRO A 37 11.20 8.69 -8.51
N TYR A 38 10.39 8.71 -7.45
CA TYR A 38 10.84 8.99 -6.09
C TYR A 38 11.07 7.73 -5.26
N ASP A 39 10.17 6.75 -5.40
CA ASP A 39 10.22 5.52 -4.63
C ASP A 39 9.40 4.42 -5.32
N LYS A 40 10.05 3.31 -5.71
CA LYS A 40 9.42 2.17 -6.42
C LYS A 40 8.60 1.26 -5.49
N ASN A 41 8.18 1.80 -4.36
CA ASN A 41 7.56 1.09 -3.26
C ASN A 41 6.03 1.15 -3.32
N ALA A 42 5.40 0.22 -2.63
CA ALA A 42 4.07 -0.22 -2.98
C ALA A 42 2.95 0.80 -2.69
N VAL A 43 2.09 0.96 -3.68
CA VAL A 43 0.89 1.78 -3.71
C VAL A 43 -0.25 1.02 -3.09
N LEU A 44 -1.07 1.71 -2.31
CA LEU A 44 -2.37 1.23 -1.90
C LEU A 44 -3.42 1.75 -2.88
N SER A 45 -4.18 0.84 -3.47
CA SER A 45 -5.36 1.15 -4.27
C SER A 45 -6.64 0.83 -3.49
N ASP A 46 -7.74 1.44 -3.92
CA ASP A 46 -9.06 1.14 -3.40
C ASP A 46 -9.48 -0.32 -3.69
N ALA A 47 -10.61 -0.73 -3.12
CA ALA A 47 -11.14 -2.09 -3.23
C ALA A 47 -11.38 -2.56 -4.69
N GLU A 48 -11.42 -1.64 -5.66
CA GLU A 48 -11.60 -1.96 -7.08
C GLU A 48 -10.30 -1.86 -7.89
N MET A 49 -9.16 -1.55 -7.23
CA MET A 49 -7.87 -1.25 -7.88
C MET A 49 -7.92 -0.09 -8.88
N ARG A 50 -8.92 0.78 -8.79
CA ARG A 50 -9.16 1.86 -9.77
C ARG A 50 -8.55 3.18 -9.32
N ASN A 51 -8.51 3.43 -8.03
CA ASN A 51 -7.99 4.68 -7.49
C ASN A 51 -6.85 4.43 -6.51
N LYS A 52 -5.78 5.20 -6.66
CA LYS A 52 -4.72 5.28 -5.65
C LYS A 52 -5.28 5.97 -4.41
N VAL A 53 -4.99 5.40 -3.25
CA VAL A 53 -5.43 5.91 -1.96
C VAL A 53 -4.25 6.47 -1.18
N GLY A 54 -3.06 5.93 -1.37
CA GLY A 54 -1.83 6.39 -0.75
C GLY A 54 -0.66 5.46 -1.05
N PHE A 55 0.45 5.71 -0.38
CA PHE A 55 1.60 4.81 -0.41
C PHE A 55 1.76 4.15 0.95
N LEU A 56 2.36 2.97 0.97
CA LEU A 56 2.93 2.45 2.20
C LEU A 56 4.06 3.38 2.67
N GLN A 57 4.21 3.52 3.99
CA GLN A 57 5.41 4.14 4.54
C GLN A 57 6.64 3.38 4.03
N ARG A 58 7.70 4.12 3.69
CA ARG A 58 8.90 3.56 3.03
C ARG A 58 9.48 2.34 3.74
N GLU A 59 9.54 2.37 5.07
CA GLU A 59 10.07 1.27 5.87
C GLU A 59 9.18 0.02 5.82
N ASP A 60 7.86 0.21 5.87
CA ASP A 60 6.89 -0.90 5.79
C ASP A 60 6.90 -1.51 4.39
N ALA A 61 6.99 -0.67 3.37
CA ALA A 61 7.10 -1.13 1.98
C ALA A 61 8.38 -1.94 1.75
N ALA A 62 9.51 -1.52 2.31
CA ALA A 62 10.77 -2.27 2.20
C ALA A 62 10.67 -3.65 2.87
N ARG A 63 10.00 -3.75 4.02
CA ARG A 63 9.77 -5.02 4.73
C ARG A 63 8.80 -5.94 3.97
N LEU A 64 7.76 -5.37 3.36
CA LEU A 64 6.76 -6.13 2.59
C LEU A 64 7.25 -6.55 1.21
N LYS A 65 8.16 -5.79 0.58
CA LYS A 65 8.76 -6.14 -0.70
C LYS A 65 9.43 -7.51 -0.66
N MET A 66 10.07 -7.86 0.45
CA MET A 66 10.65 -9.20 0.67
C MET A 66 9.62 -10.33 0.70
N CYS A 67 8.34 -10.02 0.91
CA CYS A 67 7.27 -11.01 1.03
C CYS A 67 6.48 -11.21 -0.28
N ILE A 68 6.66 -10.36 -1.29
CA ILE A 68 5.89 -10.37 -2.55
C ILE A 68 6.71 -10.90 -3.74
N ASP A 69 8.04 -11.03 -3.62
CA ASP A 69 8.92 -11.69 -4.60
C ASP A 69 8.85 -13.25 -4.49
N ILE A 70 7.65 -13.84 -4.53
CA ILE A 70 7.41 -15.30 -4.58
C ILE A 70 6.69 -15.68 -5.87
#